data_AF-A0A7W6F3J6-F1
#
_entry.id   AF-A0A7W6F3J6-F1
#
_cell.length_a   1.000
_cell.length_b   1.000
_cell.length_c   1.000
_cell.angle_alpha   90.00
_cell.angle_beta   90.00
_cell.angle_gamma   90.00
#
_symmetry.space_group_name_H-M   'P 1'
#
loop_
_entity.id
_entity.type
_entity.pdbx_description
1 polymer ?
#
loop_
_entity_poly.entity_id
_entity_poly.type
_entity_poly.pdbx_seq_one_letter_code
_entity_poly.pdbx_strand_id
1 'polypeptide(L)'
;MLIALLLAQAADPAITRRIESVLARAPIVDGHNDLPWELRDSDLPPESPAFADNTATLPHPLQTDLPRLKRGGVGGQFWSVWIPADVTGPRAVEMTLEQIGRVHRLVAAHPDQLAMARTAEDVRRLSRTGKVASLIGVEGGHQIDGRLSVLRQYQALGVAYLTLTHGRSLAWADSSTDAPIANGLTPFGRAVVTEMNRIGMIVDVAHVSDATMAAVLDTSKAPVIASHSDARALADAPRNIPDALLRRIGAGGGVVMVNCYPAFLSSDWRAWDTKRTAYARSIGVPANVYGSRSPAALIAWDAANPAPRVTPAMVADHIEHIARVAGHSAVGFGGDYDGINGTGPEGMTGVDGYPLVLAELVRRGWSNADLLGLTSGNIMRVMERVDAVAKSLSATAPGDSIDPLAR
;
A
#
# COMPACT_ATOMS: atom_id res chain seq x y z
N MET A 1 11.49 -24.93 5.73
CA MET A 1 10.45 -25.97 5.54
C MET A 1 9.06 -25.40 5.24
N LEU A 2 8.60 -24.30 5.86
CA LEU A 2 7.26 -23.73 5.60
C LEU A 2 7.11 -22.92 4.28
N ILE A 3 8.19 -22.36 3.73
CA ILE A 3 8.20 -21.69 2.42
C ILE A 3 8.16 -22.71 1.26
N ALA A 4 8.49 -23.98 1.55
CA ALA A 4 8.65 -25.01 0.53
C ALA A 4 7.33 -25.47 -0.11
N LEU A 5 6.18 -25.35 0.58
CA LEU A 5 4.91 -25.87 0.07
C LEU A 5 4.25 -25.00 -1.01
N LEU A 6 4.53 -23.68 -1.04
CA LEU A 6 4.07 -22.78 -2.10
C LEU A 6 4.99 -22.78 -3.33
N LEU A 7 6.27 -23.13 -3.14
CA LEU A 7 7.26 -23.25 -4.23
C LEU A 7 7.24 -24.64 -4.89
N ALA A 8 6.51 -25.61 -4.31
CA ALA A 8 6.54 -27.03 -4.68
C ALA A 8 5.90 -27.40 -6.03
N GLN A 9 5.43 -26.44 -6.82
CA GLN A 9 4.96 -26.73 -8.19
C GLN A 9 5.59 -25.88 -9.30
N ALA A 10 6.57 -25.00 -9.04
CA ALA A 10 7.14 -24.17 -10.12
C ALA A 10 8.59 -23.63 -9.94
N ALA A 11 9.28 -23.82 -8.82
CA ALA A 11 10.60 -23.22 -8.61
C ALA A 11 11.73 -24.25 -8.42
N ASP A 12 12.85 -24.03 -9.13
CA ASP A 12 14.13 -24.71 -8.95
C ASP A 12 14.58 -24.63 -7.46
N PRO A 13 14.99 -25.74 -6.81
CA PRO A 13 15.49 -25.74 -5.44
C PRO A 13 16.61 -24.72 -5.15
N ALA A 14 17.40 -24.32 -6.15
CA ALA A 14 18.37 -23.25 -6.01
C ALA A 14 17.70 -21.87 -5.83
N ILE A 15 16.65 -21.58 -6.61
CA ILE A 15 15.85 -20.35 -6.51
C ILE A 15 15.18 -20.27 -5.14
N THR A 16 14.55 -21.36 -4.69
CA THR A 16 13.92 -21.42 -3.36
C THR A 16 14.89 -21.07 -2.24
N ARG A 17 16.06 -21.72 -2.20
CA ARG A 17 17.08 -21.45 -1.16
C ARG A 17 17.59 -20.01 -1.21
N ARG A 18 17.69 -19.44 -2.41
CA ARG A 18 18.11 -18.05 -2.60
C ARG A 18 17.07 -17.07 -2.01
N ILE A 19 15.79 -17.30 -2.28
CA ILE A 19 14.69 -16.49 -1.73
C ILE A 19 14.64 -16.62 -0.20
N GLU A 20 14.72 -17.85 0.32
CA GLU A 20 14.75 -18.08 1.78
C GLU A 20 15.93 -17.34 2.44
N SER A 21 17.10 -17.33 1.80
CA SER A 21 18.27 -16.59 2.28
C SER A 21 18.08 -15.06 2.26
N VAL A 22 17.43 -14.52 1.23
CA VAL A 22 17.09 -13.09 1.15
C VAL A 22 16.11 -12.73 2.25
N LEU A 23 14.99 -13.45 2.37
CA LEU A 23 13.92 -13.16 3.32
C LEU A 23 14.36 -13.34 4.78
N ALA A 24 15.30 -14.25 5.06
CA ALA A 24 15.90 -14.38 6.38
C ALA A 24 16.74 -13.15 6.79
N ARG A 25 17.28 -12.40 5.83
CA ARG A 25 18.14 -11.22 6.05
C ARG A 25 17.37 -9.91 5.97
N ALA A 26 16.43 -9.82 5.03
CA ALA A 26 15.59 -8.68 4.77
C ALA A 26 14.18 -9.20 4.44
N PRO A 27 13.35 -9.44 5.45
CA PRO A 27 11.96 -9.82 5.22
C PRO A 27 11.23 -8.68 4.50
N ILE A 28 10.08 -8.98 3.92
CA ILE A 28 9.28 -8.00 3.19
C ILE A 28 8.72 -6.98 4.17
N VAL A 29 8.90 -5.70 3.85
CA VAL A 29 8.17 -4.58 4.43
C VAL A 29 7.18 -4.13 3.38
N ASP A 30 5.92 -4.54 3.55
CA ASP A 30 4.84 -4.20 2.64
C ASP A 30 4.23 -2.83 2.97
N GLY A 31 4.04 -2.01 1.93
CA GLY A 31 3.63 -0.60 2.04
C GLY A 31 2.15 -0.36 2.29
N HIS A 32 1.27 -1.32 2.01
CA HIS A 32 -0.17 -1.09 2.05
C HIS A 32 -0.99 -2.38 2.19
N ASN A 33 -1.78 -2.49 3.25
CA ASN A 33 -2.71 -3.59 3.49
C ASN A 33 -3.94 -3.11 4.28
N ASP A 34 -5.13 -3.40 3.75
CA ASP A 34 -6.42 -2.89 4.23
C ASP A 34 -7.14 -3.83 5.21
N LEU A 35 -6.45 -4.84 5.75
CA LEU A 35 -7.01 -5.73 6.77
C LEU A 35 -7.79 -4.99 7.88
N PRO A 36 -7.34 -3.82 8.42
CA PRO A 36 -8.12 -3.10 9.43
C PRO A 36 -9.50 -2.66 8.96
N TRP A 37 -9.67 -2.30 7.69
CA TRP A 37 -10.97 -1.98 7.11
C TRP A 37 -11.79 -3.25 6.87
N GLU A 38 -11.22 -4.30 6.28
CA GLU A 38 -11.99 -5.52 6.01
C GLU A 38 -12.48 -6.22 7.30
N LEU A 39 -11.69 -6.17 8.38
CA LEU A 39 -12.15 -6.59 9.70
C LEU A 39 -13.32 -5.73 10.22
N ARG A 40 -13.30 -4.42 9.94
CA ARG A 40 -14.41 -3.52 10.29
C ARG A 40 -15.66 -3.86 9.49
N ASP A 41 -15.55 -3.98 8.17
CA ASP A 41 -16.68 -4.22 7.27
C ASP A 41 -17.31 -5.60 7.48
N SER A 42 -16.49 -6.59 7.85
CA SER A 42 -16.94 -7.93 8.20
C SER A 42 -17.46 -8.06 9.64
N ASP A 43 -17.59 -6.96 10.39
CA ASP A 43 -17.96 -6.94 11.82
C ASP A 43 -17.09 -7.88 12.70
N LEU A 44 -15.84 -8.11 12.29
CA LEU A 44 -14.88 -8.93 13.02
C LEU A 44 -14.05 -8.07 13.98
N PRO A 45 -13.91 -8.48 15.25
CA PRO A 45 -13.00 -7.82 16.16
C PRO A 45 -11.54 -8.09 15.74
N PRO A 46 -10.61 -7.15 15.99
CA PRO A 46 -9.17 -7.37 15.76
C PRO A 46 -8.59 -8.60 16.48
N GLU A 47 -9.22 -9.03 17.58
CA GLU A 47 -8.84 -10.21 18.36
C GLU A 47 -9.37 -11.53 17.79
N SER A 48 -10.03 -11.50 16.63
CA SER A 48 -10.67 -12.68 16.04
C SER A 48 -9.65 -13.82 15.87
N PRO A 49 -9.96 -15.05 16.34
CA PRO A 49 -9.07 -16.19 16.19
C PRO A 49 -8.85 -16.56 14.72
N ALA A 50 -9.75 -16.15 13.81
CA ALA A 50 -9.61 -16.38 12.38
C ALA A 50 -8.31 -15.76 11.83
N PHE A 51 -7.89 -14.60 12.34
CA PHE A 51 -6.64 -13.95 11.93
C PHE A 51 -5.40 -14.73 12.36
N ALA A 52 -5.47 -15.48 13.48
CA ALA A 52 -4.37 -16.33 13.94
C ALA A 52 -4.29 -17.68 13.22
N ASP A 53 -5.38 -18.12 12.58
CA ASP A 53 -5.49 -19.43 11.96
C ASP A 53 -5.58 -19.33 10.43
N ASN A 54 -6.75 -18.97 9.89
CA ASN A 54 -6.98 -18.93 8.46
C ASN A 54 -8.20 -18.06 8.12
N THR A 55 -7.96 -16.84 7.63
CA THR A 55 -9.05 -15.95 7.22
C THR A 55 -9.64 -16.30 5.86
N ALA A 56 -9.03 -17.22 5.10
CA ALA A 56 -9.58 -17.66 3.80
C ALA A 56 -10.82 -18.56 3.94
N THR A 57 -11.11 -19.06 5.15
CA THR A 57 -12.30 -19.87 5.44
C THR A 57 -13.50 -19.05 5.90
N LEU A 58 -13.32 -17.74 6.09
CA LEU A 58 -14.39 -16.83 6.47
C LEU A 58 -15.47 -16.76 5.37
N PRO A 59 -16.73 -16.43 5.72
CA PRO A 59 -17.78 -16.16 4.73
C PRO A 59 -17.38 -15.06 3.73
N HIS A 60 -16.57 -14.11 4.20
CA HIS A 60 -15.86 -13.12 3.40
C HIS A 60 -14.36 -13.41 3.53
N PRO A 61 -13.80 -14.27 2.66
CA PRO A 61 -12.39 -14.64 2.72
C PRO A 61 -11.49 -13.41 2.61
N LEU A 62 -10.55 -13.29 3.55
CA LEU A 62 -9.54 -12.24 3.52
C LEU A 62 -8.23 -12.75 2.92
N GLN A 63 -7.38 -11.84 2.52
CA GLN A 63 -6.07 -12.07 1.91
C GLN A 63 -4.96 -12.16 2.96
N THR A 64 -5.24 -11.76 4.19
CA THR A 64 -4.25 -11.66 5.27
C THR A 64 -4.63 -12.48 6.50
N ASP A 65 -3.69 -13.31 6.96
CA ASP A 65 -3.66 -13.94 8.28
C ASP A 65 -2.21 -14.19 8.73
N LEU A 66 -2.01 -14.48 10.01
CA LEU A 66 -0.68 -14.68 10.59
C LEU A 66 0.12 -15.81 9.90
N PRO A 67 -0.46 -17.00 9.61
CA PRO A 67 0.26 -18.02 8.86
C PRO A 67 0.66 -17.59 7.45
N ARG A 68 -0.18 -16.85 6.73
CA ARG A 68 0.15 -16.32 5.40
C ARG A 68 1.23 -15.25 5.45
N LEU A 69 1.20 -14.32 6.41
CA LEU A 69 2.27 -13.33 6.60
C LEU A 69 3.63 -14.02 6.74
N LYS A 70 3.69 -15.08 7.57
CA LYS A 70 4.90 -15.88 7.76
C LYS A 70 5.33 -16.61 6.49
N ARG A 71 4.41 -17.25 5.76
CA ARG A 71 4.74 -17.97 4.50
C ARG A 71 5.19 -17.02 3.39
N GLY A 72 4.62 -15.82 3.34
CA GLY A 72 5.02 -14.76 2.41
C GLY A 72 6.37 -14.13 2.73
N GLY A 73 6.91 -14.36 3.93
CA GLY A 73 8.13 -13.72 4.40
C GLY A 73 7.94 -12.24 4.75
N VAL A 74 6.72 -11.85 5.13
CA VAL A 74 6.42 -10.49 5.59
C VAL A 74 6.95 -10.32 7.01
N GLY A 75 7.83 -9.34 7.20
CA GLY A 75 8.43 -8.98 8.49
C GLY A 75 8.16 -7.53 8.89
N GLY A 76 7.58 -6.73 8.00
CA GLY A 76 6.96 -5.45 8.34
C GLY A 76 5.72 -5.21 7.49
N GLN A 77 4.74 -4.52 8.05
CA GLN A 77 3.50 -4.18 7.38
C GLN A 77 3.10 -2.77 7.77
N PHE A 78 2.87 -1.92 6.77
CA PHE A 78 2.08 -0.72 6.97
C PHE A 78 0.60 -1.10 6.86
N TRP A 79 -0.10 -1.04 7.99
CA TRP A 79 -1.55 -1.26 8.08
C TRP A 79 -2.27 0.02 7.69
N SER A 80 -3.07 -0.04 6.64
CA SER A 80 -3.90 1.07 6.20
C SER A 80 -5.01 1.31 7.23
N VAL A 81 -5.17 2.57 7.62
CA VAL A 81 -6.33 3.05 8.41
C VAL A 81 -7.26 3.86 7.50
N TRP A 82 -7.44 3.37 6.28
CA TRP A 82 -8.37 3.89 5.29
C TRP A 82 -9.80 4.02 5.83
N ILE A 83 -10.51 5.03 5.32
CA ILE A 83 -11.95 5.19 5.43
C ILE A 83 -12.53 5.64 4.06
N PRO A 84 -13.84 5.45 3.81
CA PRO A 84 -14.47 5.92 2.59
C PRO A 84 -14.28 7.42 2.37
N ALA A 85 -13.88 7.80 1.15
CA ALA A 85 -13.51 9.17 0.80
C ALA A 85 -14.70 10.18 0.83
N ASP A 86 -15.94 9.69 0.96
CA ASP A 86 -17.14 10.50 1.15
C ASP A 86 -17.47 10.77 2.63
N VAL A 87 -16.80 10.09 3.57
CA VAL A 87 -16.86 10.43 5.00
C VAL A 87 -15.93 11.60 5.26
N THR A 88 -16.47 12.81 5.35
CA THR A 88 -15.71 14.05 5.57
C THR A 88 -15.98 14.69 6.94
N GLY A 89 -15.28 15.79 7.25
CA GLY A 89 -15.55 16.56 8.46
C GLY A 89 -15.07 15.87 9.75
N PRO A 90 -15.61 16.26 10.92
CA PRO A 90 -15.26 15.64 12.20
C PRO A 90 -15.46 14.12 12.26
N ARG A 91 -16.44 13.58 11.51
CA ARG A 91 -16.67 12.13 11.46
C ARG A 91 -15.51 11.39 10.79
N ALA A 92 -14.84 11.99 9.81
CA ALA A 92 -13.64 11.43 9.20
C ALA A 92 -12.54 11.25 10.24
N VAL A 93 -12.36 12.27 11.10
CA VAL A 93 -11.35 12.24 12.16
C VAL A 93 -11.65 11.15 13.17
N GLU A 94 -12.90 11.08 13.63
CA GLU A 94 -13.38 10.06 14.58
C GLU A 94 -13.18 8.64 14.03
N MET A 95 -13.64 8.39 12.80
CA MET A 95 -13.51 7.07 12.17
C MET A 95 -12.04 6.67 11.98
N THR A 96 -11.18 7.61 11.64
CA THR A 96 -9.73 7.36 11.55
C THR A 96 -9.14 6.97 12.91
N LEU A 97 -9.56 7.61 14.01
CA LEU A 97 -9.13 7.23 15.35
C LEU A 97 -9.63 5.83 15.74
N GLU A 98 -10.85 5.45 15.34
CA GLU A 98 -11.36 4.08 15.48
C GLU A 98 -10.46 3.07 14.74
N GLN A 99 -10.08 3.36 13.50
CA GLN A 99 -9.19 2.51 12.68
C GLN A 99 -7.78 2.40 13.28
N ILE A 100 -7.19 3.51 13.73
CA ILE A 100 -5.91 3.50 14.46
C ILE A 100 -6.00 2.63 15.71
N GLY A 101 -7.08 2.78 16.50
CA GLY A 101 -7.34 1.96 17.67
C GLY A 101 -7.47 0.47 17.34
N ARG A 102 -8.07 0.13 16.19
CA ARG A 102 -8.16 -1.26 15.70
C ARG A 102 -6.78 -1.86 15.41
N VAL A 103 -5.88 -1.12 14.76
CA VAL A 103 -4.52 -1.61 14.51
C VAL A 103 -3.78 -1.86 15.83
N HIS A 104 -3.86 -0.93 16.79
CA HIS A 104 -3.25 -1.13 18.11
C HIS A 104 -3.80 -2.37 18.83
N ARG A 105 -5.12 -2.60 18.75
CA ARG A 105 -5.76 -3.81 19.30
C ARG A 105 -5.33 -5.09 18.59
N LEU A 106 -5.28 -5.09 17.26
CA LEU A 106 -4.79 -6.21 16.45
C LEU A 106 -3.39 -6.63 16.91
N VAL A 107 -2.48 -5.66 17.02
CA VAL A 107 -1.10 -5.91 17.42
C VAL A 107 -1.01 -6.38 18.88
N ALA A 108 -1.78 -5.78 19.79
CA ALA A 108 -1.83 -6.18 21.19
C ALA A 108 -2.42 -7.58 21.42
N ALA A 109 -3.31 -8.05 20.53
CA ALA A 109 -3.91 -9.38 20.57
C ALA A 109 -2.93 -10.50 20.21
N HIS A 110 -1.85 -10.17 19.48
CA HIS A 110 -0.88 -11.14 18.97
C HIS A 110 0.57 -10.77 19.34
N PRO A 111 0.89 -10.57 20.64
CA PRO A 111 2.17 -10.00 21.06
C PRO A 111 3.38 -10.88 20.74
N ASP A 112 3.18 -12.17 20.52
CA ASP A 112 4.25 -13.11 20.14
C ASP A 112 4.60 -13.04 18.65
N GLN A 113 3.73 -12.48 17.82
CA GLN A 113 3.85 -12.48 16.36
C GLN A 113 3.90 -11.08 15.76
N LEU A 114 3.27 -10.10 16.41
CA LEU A 114 3.21 -8.70 15.98
C LEU A 114 3.84 -7.79 17.04
N ALA A 115 4.36 -6.65 16.62
CA ALA A 115 4.73 -5.56 17.51
C ALA A 115 4.71 -4.22 16.77
N MET A 116 4.30 -3.15 17.45
CA MET A 116 4.31 -1.81 16.87
C MET A 116 5.75 -1.37 16.56
N ALA A 117 5.93 -0.72 15.42
CA ALA A 117 7.17 -0.10 14.99
C ALA A 117 6.91 1.36 14.60
N ARG A 118 7.88 2.23 14.88
CA ARG A 118 7.83 3.65 14.49
C ARG A 118 9.01 4.06 13.62
N THR A 119 10.12 3.34 13.72
CA THR A 119 11.38 3.67 13.05
C THR A 119 11.90 2.49 12.22
N ALA A 120 12.82 2.75 11.29
CA ALA A 120 13.53 1.68 10.58
C ALA A 120 14.32 0.78 11.55
N GLU A 121 14.81 1.33 12.67
CA GLU A 121 15.49 0.56 13.70
C GLU A 121 14.54 -0.43 14.40
N ASP A 122 13.30 -0.02 14.68
CA ASP A 122 12.28 -0.94 15.21
C ASP A 122 12.03 -2.09 14.26
N VAL A 123 11.87 -1.80 12.96
CA VAL A 123 11.66 -2.83 11.94
C VAL A 123 12.81 -3.85 11.95
N ARG A 124 14.06 -3.38 11.94
CA ARG A 124 15.24 -4.26 12.02
C ARG A 124 15.29 -5.07 13.30
N ARG A 125 14.98 -4.44 14.45
CA ARG A 125 14.99 -5.09 15.76
C ARG A 125 13.94 -6.20 15.84
N LEU A 126 12.71 -5.93 15.39
CA LEU A 126 11.59 -6.86 15.43
C LEU A 126 11.76 -8.02 14.45
N SER A 127 12.33 -7.75 13.28
CA SER A 127 12.67 -8.80 12.29
C SER A 127 13.58 -9.87 12.89
N ARG A 128 14.55 -9.50 13.74
CA ARG A 128 15.44 -10.46 14.43
C ARG A 128 14.72 -11.33 15.46
N THR A 129 13.57 -10.88 15.96
CA THR A 129 12.73 -11.66 16.89
C THR A 129 11.68 -12.51 16.18
N GLY A 130 11.62 -12.45 14.85
CA GLY A 130 10.60 -13.15 14.05
C GLY A 130 9.19 -12.55 14.16
N LYS A 131 9.07 -11.32 14.69
CA LYS A 131 7.80 -10.58 14.77
C LYS A 131 7.63 -9.69 13.56
N VAL A 132 6.40 -9.54 13.09
CA VAL A 132 6.05 -8.56 12.05
C VAL A 132 5.99 -7.17 12.68
N ALA A 133 6.85 -6.28 12.20
CA ALA A 133 6.85 -4.88 12.56
C ALA A 133 5.60 -4.19 11.99
N SER A 134 4.69 -3.77 12.85
CA SER A 134 3.41 -3.17 12.47
C SER A 134 3.50 -1.65 12.53
N LEU A 135 3.35 -1.02 11.37
CA LEU A 135 3.29 0.43 11.18
C LEU A 135 1.88 0.83 10.74
N ILE A 136 1.56 2.12 10.79
CA ILE A 136 0.24 2.64 10.43
C ILE A 136 0.38 3.65 9.29
N GLY A 137 -0.47 3.54 8.28
CA GLY A 137 -0.61 4.49 7.18
C GLY A 137 -2.02 5.04 7.08
N VAL A 138 -2.17 6.36 7.02
CA VAL A 138 -3.47 7.00 6.76
C VAL A 138 -3.66 7.15 5.25
N GLU A 139 -4.80 6.73 4.72
CA GLU A 139 -5.04 6.72 3.28
C GLU A 139 -6.12 7.73 2.86
N GLY A 140 -5.69 8.99 2.77
CA GLY A 140 -6.49 10.07 2.23
C GLY A 140 -6.50 11.30 3.12
N GLY A 141 -6.20 12.45 2.53
CA GLY A 141 -6.13 13.73 3.25
C GLY A 141 -7.45 14.21 3.84
N HIS A 142 -8.60 13.69 3.39
CA HIS A 142 -9.90 14.00 4.01
C HIS A 142 -9.94 13.60 5.49
N GLN A 143 -9.13 12.62 5.91
CA GLN A 143 -9.02 12.15 7.29
C GLN A 143 -8.43 13.19 8.25
N ILE A 144 -7.70 14.21 7.76
CA ILE A 144 -7.20 15.29 8.62
C ILE A 144 -8.18 16.47 8.75
N ASP A 145 -9.32 16.42 8.07
CA ASP A 145 -10.34 17.48 8.07
C ASP A 145 -9.76 18.89 7.89
N GLY A 146 -8.80 19.04 6.96
CA GLY A 146 -8.15 20.32 6.68
C GLY A 146 -7.39 20.94 7.86
N ARG A 147 -6.91 20.15 8.83
CA ARG A 147 -6.27 20.64 10.06
C ARG A 147 -4.89 20.03 10.28
N LEU A 148 -3.85 20.87 10.32
CA LEU A 148 -2.49 20.43 10.65
C LEU A 148 -2.37 19.91 12.09
N SER A 149 -3.25 20.36 13.00
CA SER A 149 -3.30 19.83 14.37
C SER A 149 -3.70 18.35 14.39
N VAL A 150 -4.68 17.94 13.60
CA VAL A 150 -5.09 16.53 13.47
C VAL A 150 -3.96 15.68 12.90
N LEU A 151 -3.29 16.17 11.85
CA LEU A 151 -2.11 15.52 11.27
C LEU A 151 -1.02 15.23 12.32
N ARG A 152 -0.72 16.20 13.21
CA ARG A 152 0.22 16.01 14.32
C ARG A 152 -0.24 14.95 15.31
N GLN A 153 -1.54 14.92 15.64
CA GLN A 153 -2.07 13.91 16.56
C GLN A 153 -1.99 12.51 15.97
N TYR A 154 -2.23 12.34 14.68
CA TYR A 154 -2.03 11.06 13.99
C TYR A 154 -0.57 10.60 14.06
N GLN A 155 0.39 11.50 13.82
CA GLN A 155 1.81 11.17 13.99
C GLN A 155 2.10 10.71 15.43
N ALA A 156 1.59 11.42 16.44
CA ALA A 156 1.79 11.07 17.84
C ALA A 156 1.21 9.69 18.20
N LEU A 157 0.12 9.29 17.56
CA LEU A 157 -0.52 7.98 17.67
C LEU A 157 0.23 6.86 16.93
N GLY A 158 1.27 7.19 16.17
CA GLY A 158 2.14 6.23 15.47
C GLY A 158 1.89 6.11 13.97
N VAL A 159 1.12 7.01 13.37
CA VAL A 159 0.97 7.08 11.91
C VAL A 159 2.31 7.48 11.27
N ALA A 160 2.80 6.65 10.36
CA ALA A 160 4.08 6.81 9.68
C ALA A 160 3.95 7.51 8.33
N TYR A 161 2.82 7.38 7.63
CA TYR A 161 2.56 8.10 6.38
C TYR A 161 1.12 8.62 6.27
N LEU A 162 0.93 9.60 5.38
CA LEU A 162 -0.38 10.01 4.89
C LEU A 162 -0.38 10.04 3.37
N THR A 163 -1.31 9.31 2.75
CA THR A 163 -1.68 9.44 1.34
C THR A 163 -2.52 10.70 1.17
N LEU A 164 -2.11 11.63 0.28
CA LEU A 164 -2.73 12.97 0.27
C LEU A 164 -4.18 12.98 -0.23
N THR A 165 -4.56 12.03 -1.08
CA THR A 165 -5.94 11.83 -1.55
C THR A 165 -6.27 10.35 -1.57
N HIS A 166 -7.55 10.00 -1.71
CA HIS A 166 -7.98 8.65 -2.07
C HIS A 166 -8.69 8.72 -3.44
N GLY A 167 -9.88 8.14 -3.60
CA GLY A 167 -10.66 8.17 -4.84
C GLY A 167 -11.33 9.50 -5.18
N ARG A 168 -11.25 10.53 -4.31
CA ARG A 168 -11.84 11.86 -4.51
C ARG A 168 -10.82 12.98 -4.39
N SER A 169 -10.98 14.03 -5.19
CA SER A 169 -10.22 15.27 -5.07
C SER A 169 -10.67 16.05 -3.84
N LEU A 170 -9.73 16.73 -3.19
CA LEU A 170 -9.94 17.59 -2.04
C LEU A 170 -9.77 19.05 -2.45
N ALA A 171 -10.22 19.96 -1.59
CA ALA A 171 -10.00 21.40 -1.75
C ALA A 171 -8.51 21.79 -1.91
N TRP A 172 -7.60 20.93 -1.46
CA TRP A 172 -6.17 21.24 -1.37
C TRP A 172 -5.23 20.25 -2.06
N ALA A 173 -5.75 19.14 -2.59
CA ALA A 173 -5.01 18.14 -3.35
C ALA A 173 -5.94 17.38 -4.30
N ASP A 174 -5.52 17.14 -5.54
CA ASP A 174 -6.34 16.41 -6.53
C ASP A 174 -6.01 14.92 -6.57
N SER A 175 -7.06 14.11 -6.75
CA SER A 175 -6.97 12.66 -6.98
C SER A 175 -6.76 12.35 -8.46
N SER A 176 -6.10 11.23 -8.76
CA SER A 176 -5.97 10.71 -10.13
C SER A 176 -7.29 10.19 -10.71
N THR A 177 -8.28 9.89 -9.87
CA THR A 177 -9.55 9.27 -10.29
C THR A 177 -10.75 10.21 -10.18
N ASP A 178 -10.51 11.51 -9.99
CA ASP A 178 -11.56 12.51 -9.84
C ASP A 178 -11.20 13.80 -10.61
N ALA A 179 -12.18 14.67 -10.81
CA ALA A 179 -11.97 15.96 -11.46
C ALA A 179 -11.02 16.86 -10.62
N PRO A 180 -10.18 17.67 -11.25
CA PRO A 180 -9.29 18.58 -10.54
C PRO A 180 -10.07 19.73 -9.89
N ILE A 181 -9.67 20.08 -8.67
CA ILE A 181 -10.16 21.21 -7.86
C ILE A 181 -8.98 22.13 -7.49
N ALA A 182 -7.90 21.54 -6.98
CA ALA A 182 -6.71 22.23 -6.48
C ALA A 182 -5.70 22.59 -7.58
N ASN A 183 -5.79 21.93 -8.74
CA ASN A 183 -4.80 21.93 -9.81
C ASN A 183 -3.39 21.52 -9.30
N GLY A 184 -3.35 20.42 -8.55
CA GLY A 184 -2.16 19.91 -7.87
C GLY A 184 -2.23 20.13 -6.36
N LEU A 185 -1.47 21.09 -5.83
CA LEU A 185 -1.54 21.48 -4.41
C LEU A 185 -1.81 22.98 -4.26
N THR A 186 -2.78 23.31 -3.43
CA THR A 186 -3.00 24.71 -2.97
C THR A 186 -1.91 25.12 -1.96
N PRO A 187 -1.86 26.41 -1.54
CA PRO A 187 -0.97 26.82 -0.44
C PRO A 187 -1.16 26.00 0.84
N PHE A 188 -2.40 25.63 1.18
CA PHE A 188 -2.66 24.74 2.31
C PHE A 188 -2.10 23.33 2.07
N GLY A 189 -2.30 22.75 0.88
CA GLY A 189 -1.72 21.45 0.52
C GLY A 189 -0.18 21.42 0.64
N ARG A 190 0.49 22.51 0.26
CA ARG A 190 1.95 22.65 0.46
C ARG A 190 2.33 22.77 1.95
N ALA A 191 1.49 23.40 2.75
CA ALA A 191 1.67 23.45 4.21
C ALA A 191 1.50 22.06 4.84
N VAL A 192 0.58 21.22 4.35
CA VAL A 192 0.46 19.80 4.76
C VAL A 192 1.77 19.06 4.48
N VAL A 193 2.29 19.11 3.25
CA VAL A 193 3.57 18.46 2.89
C VAL A 193 4.73 18.94 3.77
N THR A 194 4.81 20.26 4.02
CA THR A 194 5.86 20.84 4.86
C THR A 194 5.75 20.39 6.32
N GLU A 195 4.53 20.32 6.86
CA GLU A 195 4.30 19.83 8.22
C GLU A 195 4.65 18.35 8.35
N MET A 196 4.30 17.52 7.34
CA MET A 196 4.70 16.12 7.28
C MET A 196 6.23 15.95 7.34
N ASN A 197 6.98 16.73 6.55
CA ASN A 197 8.45 16.73 6.63
C ASN A 197 8.97 17.13 8.02
N ARG A 198 8.33 18.11 8.67
CA ARG A 198 8.72 18.61 10.00
C ARG A 198 8.50 17.57 11.10
N ILE A 199 7.40 16.82 11.04
CA ILE A 199 7.02 15.83 12.07
C ILE A 199 7.53 14.41 11.79
N GLY A 200 8.23 14.19 10.69
CA GLY A 200 8.74 12.87 10.32
C GLY A 200 7.63 11.93 9.82
N MET A 201 6.58 12.48 9.21
CA MET A 201 5.57 11.68 8.51
C MET A 201 5.94 11.59 7.03
N ILE A 202 5.97 10.38 6.49
CA ILE A 202 6.28 10.13 5.08
C ILE A 202 5.11 10.65 4.23
N VAL A 203 5.42 11.40 3.18
CA VAL A 203 4.44 11.82 2.18
C VAL A 203 4.20 10.68 1.21
N ASP A 204 2.98 10.18 1.16
CA ASP A 204 2.57 9.16 0.20
C ASP A 204 1.81 9.78 -0.98
N VAL A 205 2.29 9.47 -2.20
CA VAL A 205 1.76 9.94 -3.47
C VAL A 205 1.00 8.86 -4.24
N ALA A 206 0.67 7.72 -3.63
CA ALA A 206 -0.40 6.87 -4.16
C ALA A 206 -1.72 7.68 -4.26
N HIS A 207 -2.63 7.27 -5.14
CA HIS A 207 -3.91 7.93 -5.46
C HIS A 207 -3.87 9.33 -6.09
N VAL A 208 -2.86 10.16 -5.82
CA VAL A 208 -2.88 11.57 -6.22
C VAL A 208 -2.78 11.74 -7.74
N SER A 209 -3.29 12.86 -8.25
CA SER A 209 -3.13 13.23 -9.66
C SER A 209 -1.66 13.48 -10.03
N ASP A 210 -1.32 13.42 -11.31
CA ASP A 210 0.03 13.77 -11.79
C ASP A 210 0.45 15.18 -11.38
N ALA A 211 -0.48 16.14 -11.40
CA ALA A 211 -0.22 17.51 -11.00
C ALA A 211 0.07 17.62 -9.49
N THR A 212 -0.68 16.87 -8.68
CA THR A 212 -0.46 16.80 -7.23
C THR A 212 0.88 16.16 -6.93
N MET A 213 1.20 15.03 -7.56
CA MET A 213 2.48 14.35 -7.39
C MET A 213 3.66 15.25 -7.78
N ALA A 214 3.55 15.97 -8.90
CA ALA A 214 4.55 16.93 -9.32
C ALA A 214 4.76 18.04 -8.28
N ALA A 215 3.67 18.60 -7.76
CA ALA A 215 3.72 19.66 -6.75
C ALA A 215 4.27 19.17 -5.40
N VAL A 216 4.00 17.92 -5.00
CA VAL A 216 4.61 17.28 -3.83
C VAL A 216 6.12 17.17 -4.02
N LEU A 217 6.58 16.67 -5.17
CA LEU A 217 7.99 16.49 -5.47
C LEU A 217 8.76 17.82 -5.54
N ASP A 218 8.08 18.93 -5.86
CA ASP A 218 8.67 20.29 -5.79
C ASP A 218 8.69 20.86 -4.36
N THR A 219 7.85 20.36 -3.46
CA THR A 219 7.66 20.93 -2.11
C THR A 219 8.41 20.13 -1.04
N SER A 220 8.43 18.80 -1.16
CA SER A 220 8.93 17.90 -0.12
C SER A 220 10.45 18.03 0.04
N LYS A 221 10.90 18.19 1.28
CA LYS A 221 12.32 18.15 1.67
C LYS A 221 12.81 16.74 2.00
N ALA A 222 11.90 15.81 2.22
CA ALA A 222 12.20 14.41 2.50
C ALA A 222 11.78 13.51 1.33
N PRO A 223 12.37 12.31 1.18
CA PRO A 223 11.90 11.36 0.18
C PRO A 223 10.42 11.01 0.38
N VAL A 224 9.73 10.76 -0.73
CA VAL A 224 8.33 10.36 -0.76
C VAL A 224 8.21 8.86 -1.02
N ILE A 225 7.04 8.29 -0.74
CA ILE A 225 6.67 6.96 -1.22
C ILE A 225 5.47 7.05 -2.16
N ALA A 226 5.31 6.07 -3.02
CA ALA A 226 3.98 5.64 -3.47
C ALA A 226 3.75 4.28 -2.83
N SER A 227 2.89 4.21 -1.80
CA SER A 227 2.75 3.03 -0.93
C SER A 227 2.17 1.80 -1.63
N HIS A 228 1.42 2.01 -2.71
CA HIS A 228 0.84 0.99 -3.60
C HIS A 228 0.54 1.62 -4.97
N SER A 229 1.49 1.58 -5.91
CA SER A 229 1.33 2.11 -7.26
C SER A 229 2.24 1.43 -8.28
N ASP A 230 1.90 1.61 -9.56
CA ASP A 230 2.43 0.84 -10.68
C ASP A 230 3.00 1.73 -11.80
N ALA A 231 3.62 1.13 -12.82
CA ALA A 231 4.17 1.87 -13.97
C ALA A 231 3.11 2.10 -15.06
N ARG A 232 2.81 3.37 -15.38
CA ARG A 232 1.78 3.70 -16.39
C ARG A 232 2.17 3.27 -17.80
N ALA A 233 3.48 3.22 -18.09
CA ALA A 233 3.99 2.78 -19.38
C ALA A 233 3.68 1.29 -19.69
N LEU A 234 3.38 0.47 -18.68
CA LEU A 234 3.02 -0.94 -18.87
C LEU A 234 1.50 -1.15 -18.85
N ALA A 235 0.79 -0.43 -18.00
CA ALA A 235 -0.66 -0.43 -17.95
C ALA A 235 -1.20 0.99 -17.73
N ASP A 236 -2.02 1.47 -18.67
CA ASP A 236 -2.46 2.87 -18.70
C ASP A 236 -3.64 3.16 -17.76
N ALA A 237 -3.38 3.15 -16.46
CA ALA A 237 -4.34 3.55 -15.43
C ALA A 237 -3.99 4.93 -14.87
N PRO A 238 -4.98 5.78 -14.53
CA PRO A 238 -4.73 7.02 -13.80
C PRO A 238 -3.98 6.80 -12.48
N ARG A 239 -4.21 5.65 -11.83
CA ARG A 239 -3.53 5.25 -10.58
C ARG A 239 -2.09 4.83 -10.75
N ASN A 240 -1.62 4.60 -11.97
CA ASN A 240 -0.23 4.26 -12.26
C ASN A 240 0.58 5.53 -12.52
N ILE A 241 1.89 5.48 -12.34
CA ILE A 241 2.78 6.63 -12.37
C ILE A 241 3.48 6.73 -13.74
N PRO A 242 3.51 7.90 -14.40
CA PRO A 242 4.23 8.08 -15.65
C PRO A 242 5.74 8.16 -15.40
N ASP A 243 6.56 7.71 -16.36
CA ASP A 243 8.02 7.64 -16.24
C ASP A 243 8.67 8.96 -15.81
N ALA A 244 8.13 10.10 -16.26
CA ALA A 244 8.64 11.42 -15.87
C ALA A 244 8.58 11.64 -14.35
N LEU A 245 7.51 11.17 -13.69
CA LEU A 245 7.36 11.27 -12.25
C LEU A 245 8.11 10.14 -11.53
N LEU A 246 8.17 8.92 -12.09
CA LEU A 246 9.03 7.84 -11.58
C LEU A 246 10.49 8.28 -11.46
N ARG A 247 11.05 8.93 -12.50
CA ARG A 247 12.43 9.47 -12.47
C ARG A 247 12.62 10.47 -11.33
N ARG A 248 11.64 11.35 -11.11
CA ARG A 248 11.71 12.36 -10.04
C ARG A 248 11.60 11.73 -8.65
N ILE A 249 10.76 10.71 -8.47
CA ILE A 249 10.70 9.93 -7.22
C ILE A 249 12.07 9.31 -6.95
N GLY A 250 12.66 8.61 -7.93
CA GLY A 250 13.98 8.01 -7.80
C GLY A 250 15.09 9.03 -7.48
N ALA A 251 15.11 10.16 -8.20
CA ALA A 251 16.07 11.24 -7.97
C ALA A 251 15.94 11.89 -6.57
N GLY A 252 14.72 11.98 -6.04
CA GLY A 252 14.45 12.41 -4.67
C GLY A 252 14.75 11.36 -3.60
N GLY A 253 15.23 10.18 -4.00
CA GLY A 253 15.47 9.05 -3.11
C GLY A 253 14.19 8.39 -2.60
N GLY A 254 13.04 8.61 -3.25
CA GLY A 254 11.77 7.98 -2.89
C GLY A 254 11.71 6.50 -3.30
N VAL A 255 10.56 5.87 -3.03
CA VAL A 255 10.29 4.46 -3.37
C VAL A 255 8.87 4.33 -3.91
N VAL A 256 8.70 3.59 -5.01
CA VAL A 256 7.41 3.15 -5.53
C VAL A 256 7.22 1.69 -5.13
N MET A 257 6.21 1.43 -4.32
CA MET A 257 5.90 0.12 -3.77
C MET A 257 4.81 -0.50 -4.66
N VAL A 258 5.17 -1.55 -5.38
CA VAL A 258 4.39 -2.10 -6.50
C VAL A 258 3.13 -2.81 -6.00
N ASN A 259 1.99 -2.45 -6.60
CA ASN A 259 0.65 -2.95 -6.25
C ASN A 259 0.37 -4.30 -6.94
N CYS A 260 -0.51 -5.12 -6.36
CA CYS A 260 -0.95 -6.39 -6.93
C CYS A 260 -2.33 -6.32 -7.59
N TYR A 261 -3.01 -5.17 -7.65
CA TYR A 261 -4.35 -5.07 -8.20
C TYR A 261 -4.35 -5.33 -9.72
N PRO A 262 -5.08 -6.33 -10.23
CA PRO A 262 -5.05 -6.67 -11.66
C PRO A 262 -5.38 -5.51 -12.61
N ALA A 263 -6.25 -4.58 -12.21
CA ALA A 263 -6.59 -3.41 -13.02
C ALA A 263 -5.43 -2.43 -13.25
N PHE A 264 -4.45 -2.45 -12.34
CA PHE A 264 -3.26 -1.59 -12.40
C PHE A 264 -2.06 -2.32 -13.02
N LEU A 265 -2.07 -3.65 -13.05
CA LEU A 265 -1.06 -4.46 -13.74
C LEU A 265 -1.37 -4.72 -15.22
N SER A 266 -2.64 -4.69 -15.62
CA SER A 266 -3.07 -5.07 -16.97
C SER A 266 -4.15 -4.16 -17.53
N SER A 267 -3.85 -3.48 -18.65
CA SER A 267 -4.85 -2.72 -19.40
C SER A 267 -5.98 -3.61 -19.95
N ASP A 268 -5.67 -4.84 -20.34
CA ASP A 268 -6.68 -5.79 -20.82
C ASP A 268 -7.63 -6.19 -19.69
N TRP A 269 -7.09 -6.51 -18.51
CA TRP A 269 -7.92 -6.82 -17.34
C TRP A 269 -8.79 -5.62 -16.95
N ARG A 270 -8.22 -4.40 -16.93
CA ARG A 270 -8.98 -3.18 -16.65
C ARG A 270 -10.09 -2.93 -17.67
N ALA A 271 -9.83 -3.17 -18.96
CA ALA A 271 -10.85 -3.05 -20.01
C ALA A 271 -11.97 -4.08 -19.84
N TRP A 272 -11.63 -5.30 -19.42
CA TRP A 272 -12.60 -6.32 -19.05
C TRP A 272 -13.43 -5.90 -17.84
N ASP A 273 -12.79 -5.44 -16.77
CA ASP A 273 -13.46 -5.02 -15.54
C ASP A 273 -14.38 -3.80 -15.76
N THR A 274 -13.99 -2.89 -16.65
CA THR A 274 -14.85 -1.78 -17.09
C THR A 274 -16.16 -2.29 -17.70
N LYS A 275 -16.10 -3.31 -18.58
CA LYS A 275 -17.28 -3.92 -19.19
C LYS A 275 -18.11 -4.68 -18.15
N ARG A 276 -17.45 -5.40 -17.24
CA ARG A 276 -18.10 -6.11 -16.13
C ARG A 276 -18.87 -5.15 -15.23
N THR A 277 -18.22 -4.06 -14.85
CA THR A 277 -18.81 -2.99 -14.02
C THR A 277 -19.99 -2.32 -14.73
N ALA A 278 -19.89 -2.04 -16.03
CA ALA A 278 -21.00 -1.51 -16.81
C ALA A 278 -22.19 -2.47 -16.85
N TYR A 279 -21.93 -3.77 -17.01
CA TYR A 279 -22.97 -4.80 -16.96
C TYR A 279 -23.62 -4.89 -15.58
N ALA A 280 -22.82 -4.96 -14.50
CA ALA A 280 -23.32 -4.96 -13.12
C ALA A 280 -24.26 -3.79 -12.84
N ARG A 281 -23.87 -2.57 -13.27
CA ARG A 281 -24.71 -1.37 -13.16
C ARG A 281 -26.00 -1.48 -13.97
N SER A 282 -25.95 -2.03 -15.18
CA SER A 282 -27.13 -2.19 -16.04
C SER A 282 -28.20 -3.11 -15.44
N ILE A 283 -27.80 -4.03 -14.54
CA ILE A 283 -28.70 -4.95 -13.85
C ILE A 283 -28.90 -4.60 -12.36
N GLY A 284 -28.38 -3.46 -11.90
CA GLY A 284 -28.58 -2.95 -10.54
C GLY A 284 -27.91 -3.76 -9.42
N VAL A 285 -26.76 -4.39 -9.69
CA VAL A 285 -26.02 -5.16 -8.67
C VAL A 285 -24.64 -4.56 -8.36
N PRO A 286 -24.05 -4.85 -7.18
CA PRO A 286 -22.71 -4.40 -6.85
C PRO A 286 -21.65 -4.89 -7.86
N ALA A 287 -20.77 -3.98 -8.28
CA ALA A 287 -19.73 -4.27 -9.28
C ALA A 287 -18.40 -4.72 -8.67
N ASN A 288 -18.14 -4.34 -7.41
CA ASN A 288 -16.89 -4.58 -6.70
C ASN A 288 -16.80 -5.96 -6.03
N VAL A 289 -17.71 -6.88 -6.36
CA VAL A 289 -17.69 -8.25 -5.83
C VAL A 289 -17.27 -9.21 -6.94
N TYR A 290 -16.29 -10.06 -6.64
CA TYR A 290 -15.68 -10.99 -7.59
C TYR A 290 -15.79 -12.44 -7.15
N GLY A 291 -15.57 -13.36 -8.10
CA GLY A 291 -15.56 -14.81 -7.86
C GLY A 291 -16.94 -15.33 -7.42
N SER A 292 -16.93 -16.36 -6.56
CA SER A 292 -18.14 -17.05 -6.09
C SER A 292 -19.10 -16.17 -5.28
N ARG A 293 -18.64 -15.01 -4.80
CA ARG A 293 -19.48 -14.04 -4.08
C ARG A 293 -20.30 -13.16 -5.02
N SER A 294 -19.99 -13.15 -6.31
CA SER A 294 -20.68 -12.30 -7.27
C SER A 294 -22.16 -12.74 -7.39
N PRO A 295 -23.08 -11.80 -7.63
CA PRO A 295 -24.45 -12.12 -8.06
C PRO A 295 -24.46 -13.15 -9.20
N ALA A 296 -25.42 -14.07 -9.21
CA ALA A 296 -25.48 -15.16 -10.18
C ALA A 296 -25.40 -14.68 -11.65
N ALA A 297 -26.00 -13.53 -11.95
CA ALA A 297 -25.92 -12.91 -13.27
C ALA A 297 -24.50 -12.46 -13.64
N LEU A 298 -23.70 -12.00 -12.67
CA LEU A 298 -22.28 -11.67 -12.87
C LEU A 298 -21.43 -12.92 -12.99
N ILE A 299 -21.69 -13.98 -12.22
CA ILE A 299 -21.00 -15.27 -12.39
C ILE A 299 -21.20 -15.80 -13.82
N ALA A 300 -22.44 -15.76 -14.32
CA ALA A 300 -22.74 -16.18 -15.69
C ALA A 300 -22.05 -15.28 -16.73
N TRP A 301 -22.00 -13.97 -16.48
CA TRP A 301 -21.29 -13.03 -17.35
C TRP A 301 -19.78 -13.28 -17.35
N ASP A 302 -19.16 -13.51 -16.20
CA ASP A 302 -17.73 -13.81 -16.03
C ASP A 302 -17.37 -15.13 -16.74
N ALA A 303 -18.25 -16.14 -16.70
CA ALA A 303 -18.05 -17.41 -17.41
C ALA A 303 -18.13 -17.24 -18.95
N ALA A 304 -19.02 -16.37 -19.43
CA ALA A 304 -19.16 -16.05 -20.86
C ALA A 304 -18.07 -15.08 -21.37
N ASN A 305 -17.48 -14.29 -20.46
CA ASN A 305 -16.47 -13.29 -20.73
C ASN A 305 -15.31 -13.52 -19.75
N PRO A 306 -14.45 -14.53 -19.98
CA PRO A 306 -13.38 -14.85 -19.03
C PRO A 306 -12.42 -13.66 -18.85
N ALA A 307 -12.06 -13.38 -17.60
CA ALA A 307 -11.11 -12.32 -17.28
C ALA A 307 -9.74 -12.60 -17.91
N PRO A 308 -9.05 -11.58 -18.47
CA PRO A 308 -7.67 -11.72 -18.91
C PRO A 308 -6.76 -12.21 -17.78
N ARG A 309 -5.77 -13.03 -18.10
CA ARG A 309 -4.84 -13.56 -17.09
C ARG A 309 -3.91 -12.47 -16.59
N VAL A 310 -3.71 -12.40 -15.28
CA VAL A 310 -2.70 -11.55 -14.62
C VAL A 310 -1.83 -12.45 -13.75
N THR A 311 -0.52 -12.32 -13.86
CA THR A 311 0.44 -13.28 -13.25
C THR A 311 1.48 -12.57 -12.39
N PRO A 312 2.20 -13.29 -11.51
CA PRO A 312 3.32 -12.72 -10.74
C PRO A 312 4.42 -12.11 -11.64
N ALA A 313 4.54 -12.57 -12.89
CA ALA A 313 5.46 -12.01 -13.86
C ALA A 313 5.11 -10.57 -14.26
N MET A 314 3.83 -10.20 -14.25
CA MET A 314 3.41 -8.81 -14.54
C MET A 314 3.77 -7.87 -13.38
N VAL A 315 3.70 -8.36 -12.13
CA VAL A 315 4.24 -7.62 -10.97
C VAL A 315 5.75 -7.41 -11.13
N ALA A 316 6.48 -8.46 -11.54
CA ALA A 316 7.91 -8.37 -11.82
C ALA A 316 8.23 -7.40 -12.99
N ASP A 317 7.40 -7.36 -14.04
CA ASP A 317 7.53 -6.41 -15.16
C ASP A 317 7.46 -4.96 -14.66
N HIS A 318 6.51 -4.67 -13.79
CA HIS A 318 6.36 -3.36 -13.16
C HIS A 318 7.56 -2.99 -12.28
N ILE A 319 8.02 -3.91 -11.44
CA ILE A 319 9.23 -3.72 -10.60
C ILE A 319 10.45 -3.42 -11.49
N GLU A 320 10.70 -4.21 -12.53
CA GLU A 320 11.84 -4.02 -13.45
C GLU A 320 11.76 -2.72 -14.24
N HIS A 321 10.57 -2.38 -14.72
CA HIS A 321 10.36 -1.12 -15.43
C HIS A 321 10.69 0.07 -14.52
N ILE A 322 10.16 0.09 -13.29
CA ILE A 322 10.42 1.18 -12.34
C ILE A 322 11.90 1.19 -11.96
N ALA A 323 12.51 0.04 -11.68
CA ALA A 323 13.94 -0.05 -11.36
C ALA A 323 14.82 0.48 -12.51
N ARG A 324 14.44 0.24 -13.77
CA ARG A 324 15.14 0.78 -14.95
C ARG A 324 14.98 2.30 -15.08
N VAL A 325 13.81 2.85 -14.76
CA VAL A 325 13.50 4.27 -14.93
C VAL A 325 13.99 5.12 -13.75
N ALA A 326 13.79 4.63 -12.52
CA ALA A 326 14.01 5.36 -11.26
C ALA A 326 15.18 4.81 -10.42
N GLY A 327 15.74 3.65 -10.81
CA GLY A 327 16.81 2.96 -10.09
C GLY A 327 16.31 1.85 -9.17
N HIS A 328 17.13 0.81 -8.96
CA HIS A 328 16.82 -0.31 -8.06
C HIS A 328 16.57 0.11 -6.61
N SER A 329 17.05 1.29 -6.18
CA SER A 329 16.79 1.83 -4.85
C SER A 329 15.41 2.48 -4.68
N ALA A 330 14.62 2.54 -5.76
CA ALA A 330 13.33 3.22 -5.82
C ALA A 330 12.13 2.26 -5.95
N VAL A 331 12.31 0.96 -5.71
CA VAL A 331 11.25 -0.05 -5.78
C VAL A 331 11.01 -0.75 -4.44
N GLY A 332 9.77 -1.14 -4.18
CA GLY A 332 9.33 -1.91 -3.00
C GLY A 332 8.07 -2.73 -3.29
N PHE A 333 7.50 -3.38 -2.27
CA PHE A 333 6.21 -4.10 -2.34
C PHE A 333 5.11 -3.34 -1.62
N GLY A 334 3.96 -3.16 -2.28
CA GLY A 334 2.78 -2.50 -1.71
C GLY A 334 1.53 -3.23 -2.18
N GLY A 335 1.34 -4.46 -1.71
CA GLY A 335 0.48 -5.45 -2.32
C GLY A 335 -1.00 -5.09 -2.37
N ASP A 336 -1.46 -4.15 -1.54
CA ASP A 336 -2.86 -3.71 -1.50
C ASP A 336 -3.81 -4.87 -1.12
N TYR A 337 -3.26 -5.87 -0.41
CA TYR A 337 -4.03 -7.01 0.06
C TYR A 337 -5.12 -6.54 1.01
N ASP A 338 -6.29 -7.18 0.90
CA ASP A 338 -7.54 -6.78 1.55
C ASP A 338 -8.15 -5.48 1.00
N GLY A 339 -7.44 -4.72 0.14
CA GLY A 339 -7.95 -3.52 -0.56
C GLY A 339 -8.43 -3.78 -1.98
N ILE A 340 -8.10 -4.95 -2.55
CA ILE A 340 -8.32 -5.30 -3.96
C ILE A 340 -9.51 -6.24 -4.18
N ASN A 341 -10.51 -6.19 -3.31
CA ASN A 341 -11.76 -6.98 -3.38
C ASN A 341 -11.54 -8.51 -3.44
N GLY A 342 -10.44 -9.01 -2.86
CA GLY A 342 -10.05 -10.41 -2.91
C GLY A 342 -9.55 -10.90 -4.27
N THR A 343 -9.32 -9.98 -5.22
CA THR A 343 -8.65 -10.28 -6.49
C THR A 343 -7.13 -10.33 -6.31
N GLY A 344 -6.39 -10.69 -7.36
CA GLY A 344 -4.93 -10.70 -7.35
C GLY A 344 -4.38 -11.46 -8.56
N PRO A 345 -3.05 -11.41 -8.79
CA PRO A 345 -2.41 -12.23 -9.80
C PRO A 345 -2.57 -13.72 -9.48
N GLU A 346 -2.43 -14.57 -10.48
CA GLU A 346 -2.49 -16.02 -10.32
C GLU A 346 -1.52 -16.53 -9.24
N GLY A 347 -2.06 -17.29 -8.29
CA GLY A 347 -1.30 -17.82 -7.14
C GLY A 347 -1.01 -16.78 -6.04
N MET A 348 -1.37 -15.51 -6.24
CA MET A 348 -1.20 -14.42 -5.27
C MET A 348 -2.55 -14.00 -4.67
N THR A 349 -3.30 -14.96 -4.12
CA THR A 349 -4.61 -14.72 -3.49
C THR A 349 -4.50 -14.24 -2.04
N GLY A 350 -3.29 -14.00 -1.55
CA GLY A 350 -3.01 -13.55 -0.20
C GLY A 350 -1.56 -13.12 -0.03
N VAL A 351 -1.24 -12.59 1.14
CA VAL A 351 0.11 -12.08 1.48
C VAL A 351 1.22 -13.14 1.39
N ASP A 352 0.87 -14.43 1.24
CA ASP A 352 1.81 -15.51 0.95
C ASP A 352 2.23 -15.62 -0.53
N GLY A 353 1.76 -14.72 -1.40
CA GLY A 353 2.08 -14.67 -2.82
C GLY A 353 3.43 -14.04 -3.19
N TYR A 354 4.03 -13.21 -2.33
CA TYR A 354 5.28 -12.49 -2.67
C TYR A 354 6.46 -13.37 -3.13
N PRO A 355 6.69 -14.58 -2.57
CA PRO A 355 7.76 -15.46 -3.05
C PRO A 355 7.65 -15.83 -4.53
N LEU A 356 6.45 -15.77 -5.14
CA LEU A 356 6.27 -16.01 -6.57
C LEU A 356 6.90 -14.90 -7.41
N VAL A 357 6.76 -13.64 -6.99
CA VAL A 357 7.39 -12.49 -7.65
C VAL A 357 8.91 -12.52 -7.46
N LEU A 358 9.37 -12.84 -6.25
CA LEU A 358 10.82 -12.99 -5.98
C LEU A 358 11.45 -14.11 -6.80
N ALA A 359 10.75 -15.24 -6.97
CA ALA A 359 11.20 -16.33 -7.83
C ALA A 359 11.35 -15.87 -9.28
N GLU A 360 10.39 -15.09 -9.77
CA GLU A 360 10.46 -14.52 -11.10
C GLU A 360 11.64 -13.56 -11.27
N LEU A 361 11.83 -12.61 -10.36
CA LEU A 361 12.96 -11.68 -10.40
C LEU A 361 14.31 -12.40 -10.32
N VAL A 362 14.41 -13.48 -9.54
CA VAL A 362 15.60 -14.35 -9.51
C VAL A 362 15.86 -14.98 -10.88
N ARG A 363 14.83 -15.50 -11.58
CA ARG A 363 14.97 -16.05 -12.94
C ARG A 363 15.44 -14.99 -13.94
N ARG A 364 15.01 -13.74 -13.75
CA ARG A 364 15.41 -12.59 -14.57
C ARG A 364 16.79 -12.04 -14.24
N GLY A 365 17.47 -12.59 -13.24
CA GLY A 365 18.86 -12.26 -12.93
C GLY A 365 19.06 -11.15 -11.90
N TRP A 366 18.02 -10.78 -11.14
CA TRP A 366 18.16 -9.81 -10.05
C TRP A 366 19.22 -10.25 -9.06
N SER A 367 20.07 -9.33 -8.61
CA SER A 367 21.13 -9.64 -7.64
C SER A 367 20.58 -9.79 -6.23
N ASN A 368 21.33 -10.43 -5.32
CA ASN A 368 20.92 -10.47 -3.92
C ASN A 368 20.86 -9.06 -3.30
N ALA A 369 21.71 -8.14 -3.73
CA ALA A 369 21.70 -6.78 -3.21
C ALA A 369 20.39 -6.05 -3.61
N ASP A 370 19.96 -6.21 -4.86
CA ASP A 370 18.73 -5.59 -5.35
C ASP A 370 17.49 -6.21 -4.68
N LEU A 371 17.48 -7.53 -4.47
CA LEU A 371 16.38 -8.20 -3.76
C LEU A 371 16.30 -7.76 -2.28
N LEU A 372 17.43 -7.61 -1.59
CA LEU A 372 17.47 -7.09 -0.22
C LEU A 372 16.98 -5.62 -0.16
N GLY A 373 17.28 -4.82 -1.19
CA GLY A 373 16.76 -3.47 -1.36
C GLY A 373 15.25 -3.48 -1.55
N LEU A 374 14.76 -4.25 -2.52
CA LEU A 374 13.35 -4.40 -2.87
C LEU A 374 12.50 -4.85 -1.68
N THR A 375 12.95 -5.86 -0.92
CA THR A 375 12.12 -6.43 0.15
C THR A 375 11.93 -5.48 1.33
N SER A 376 12.99 -4.81 1.80
CA SER A 376 12.85 -3.84 2.89
C SER A 376 13.91 -2.75 2.96
N GLY A 377 15.09 -2.94 2.35
CA GLY A 377 16.19 -1.97 2.43
C GLY A 377 15.82 -0.58 1.93
N ASN A 378 15.08 -0.50 0.81
CA ASN A 378 14.72 0.75 0.15
C ASN A 378 13.74 1.57 0.98
N ILE A 379 12.68 0.95 1.51
CA ILE A 379 11.69 1.64 2.35
C ILE A 379 12.28 2.03 3.71
N MET A 380 13.09 1.17 4.33
CA MET A 380 13.79 1.54 5.58
C MET A 380 14.72 2.74 5.38
N ARG A 381 15.39 2.85 4.22
CA ARG A 381 16.19 4.02 3.87
C ARG A 381 15.34 5.29 3.76
N VAL A 382 14.12 5.21 3.22
CA VAL A 382 13.18 6.35 3.19
C VAL A 382 12.81 6.78 4.60
N MET A 383 12.43 5.84 5.47
CA MET A 383 12.10 6.11 6.87
C MET A 383 13.24 6.85 7.58
N GLU A 384 14.48 6.37 7.46
CA GLU A 384 15.65 7.02 8.06
C GLU A 384 15.90 8.44 7.55
N ARG A 385 15.67 8.68 6.26
CA ARG A 385 15.83 10.02 5.67
C ARG A 385 14.73 10.97 6.10
N VAL A 386 13.49 10.49 6.24
CA VAL A 386 12.37 11.26 6.77
C VAL A 386 12.63 11.66 8.21
N ASP A 387 13.09 10.73 9.06
CA ASP A 387 13.49 11.03 10.44
C ASP A 387 14.64 12.05 10.51
N ALA A 388 15.65 11.92 9.64
CA ALA A 388 16.76 12.86 9.57
C ALA A 388 16.31 14.27 9.18
N VAL A 389 15.37 14.40 8.21
CA VAL A 389 14.79 15.69 7.82
C VAL A 389 13.98 16.29 8.97
N ALA A 390 13.12 15.50 9.62
CA ALA A 390 12.35 15.95 10.78
C ALA A 390 13.26 16.48 11.90
N LYS A 391 14.35 15.76 12.22
CA LYS A 391 15.35 16.19 13.19
C LYS A 391 15.98 17.53 12.80
N SER A 392 16.31 17.73 11.52
CA SER A 392 16.86 19.01 11.02
C SER A 392 15.87 20.17 11.12
N LEU A 393 14.56 19.89 11.13
CA LEU A 393 13.49 20.87 11.21
C LEU A 393 12.94 21.06 12.64
N SER A 394 13.52 20.39 13.65
CA SER A 394 13.01 20.35 15.03
C SER A 394 12.88 21.72 15.71
N ALA A 395 13.70 22.70 15.31
CA ALA A 395 13.63 24.08 15.79
C ALA A 395 12.56 24.94 15.07
N THR A 396 11.94 24.42 14.01
CA THR A 396 10.88 25.12 13.27
C THR A 396 9.56 25.00 14.04
N ALA A 397 8.91 26.12 14.32
CA ALA A 397 7.62 26.14 14.98
C ALA A 397 6.54 25.41 14.13
N PRO A 398 5.59 24.71 14.75
CA PRO A 398 4.49 24.08 14.04
C PRO A 398 3.62 25.11 13.32
N GLY A 399 3.17 24.80 12.11
CA GLY A 399 2.13 25.58 11.44
C GLY A 399 0.76 25.38 12.09
N ASP A 400 -0.06 26.43 12.13
CA ASP A 400 -1.45 26.38 12.60
C ASP A 400 -2.45 26.71 11.47
N SER A 401 -2.08 26.34 10.24
CA SER A 401 -2.96 26.51 9.09
C SER A 401 -4.15 25.56 9.20
N ILE A 402 -5.32 26.10 8.91
CA ILE A 402 -6.56 25.37 8.65
C ILE A 402 -6.91 25.65 7.20
N ASP A 403 -7.34 24.63 6.46
CA ASP A 403 -7.88 24.79 5.11
C ASP A 403 -8.97 25.88 5.14
N PRO A 404 -8.85 26.94 4.32
CA PRO A 404 -9.86 27.99 4.27
C PRO A 404 -11.30 27.50 4.07
N LEU A 405 -11.50 26.35 3.42
CA LEU A 405 -12.83 25.77 3.21
C LEU A 405 -13.32 24.87 4.36
N ALA A 406 -12.49 24.61 5.37
CA ALA A 406 -12.84 23.81 6.54
C ALA A 406 -13.16 24.65 7.78
N ARG A 407 -13.35 25.97 7.60
CA ARG A 407 -13.68 26.95 8.67
C ARG A 407 -15.18 27.12 8.87
#